data_AF-A0A7H2BLF9-F1
#
_entry.id   AF-A0A7H2BLF9-F1
#
_cell.length_a   1.000
_cell.length_b   1.000
_cell.length_c   1.000
_cell.angle_alpha   90.00
_cell.angle_beta   90.00
_cell.angle_gamma   90.00
#
_symmetry.space_group_name_H-M   'P 1'
#
loop_
_entity.id
_entity.type
_entity.pdbx_description
1 polymer ?
#
loop_
_entity_poly.entity_id
_entity_poly.type
_entity_poly.pdbx_seq_one_letter_code
_entity_poly.pdbx_strand_id
1 'polypeptide(L)'
;MLNHFATNCQNTELPVIVYDNPSTTHFNFDIELYARLSELPGTKSIKIPPGFVVGENPGAAIAALKAEISDDVSIGISGDGAAARRLVAGCDLW
;
A
#
# COMPACT_ATOMS: atom_id res chain seq x y z
N MET A 1 -5.35 12.99 6.00
CA MET A 1 -5.46 11.97 4.94
C MET A 1 -6.45 10.86 5.29
N LEU A 2 -6.33 10.18 6.44
CA LEU A 2 -7.22 9.06 6.80
C LEU A 2 -8.73 9.35 6.65
N ASN A 3 -9.22 10.49 7.15
CA ASN A 3 -10.64 10.84 7.05
C ASN A 3 -11.13 10.94 5.59
N HIS A 4 -10.28 11.35 4.65
CA HIS A 4 -10.65 11.38 3.23
C HIS A 4 -10.95 9.97 2.71
N PHE A 5 -10.08 9.00 3.02
CA PHE A 5 -10.30 7.60 2.64
C PHE A 5 -11.47 6.95 3.38
N ALA A 6 -11.62 7.25 4.67
CA ALA A 6 -12.75 6.74 5.45
C ALA A 6 -14.09 7.21 4.86
N THR A 7 -14.22 8.50 4.52
CA THR A 7 -15.40 9.03 3.83
C THR A 7 -15.62 8.32 2.50
N ASN A 8 -14.59 8.11 1.67
CA ASN A 8 -14.75 7.42 0.40
C ASN A 8 -15.25 5.97 0.60
N CYS A 9 -14.65 5.22 1.53
CA CYS A 9 -15.08 3.84 1.84
C CYS A 9 -16.51 3.77 2.36
N GLN A 10 -17.00 4.79 3.07
CA GLN A 10 -18.37 4.84 3.57
C GLN A 10 -19.42 5.17 2.49
N ASN A 11 -19.00 5.80 1.38
CA ASN A 11 -19.90 6.28 0.33
C ASN A 11 -19.94 5.36 -0.91
N THR A 12 -19.40 4.15 -0.80
CA THR A 12 -19.43 3.16 -1.88
C THR A 12 -19.53 1.75 -1.32
N GLU A 13 -20.21 0.87 -2.04
CA GLU A 13 -20.21 -0.58 -1.77
C GLU A 13 -19.06 -1.29 -2.52
N LEU A 14 -18.33 -0.57 -3.38
CA LEU A 14 -17.22 -1.12 -4.13
C LEU A 14 -15.94 -1.19 -3.29
N PRO A 15 -15.08 -2.20 -3.53
CA PRO A 15 -13.72 -2.22 -2.99
C PRO A 15 -12.94 -0.95 -3.31
N VAL A 16 -12.20 -0.44 -2.32
CA VAL A 16 -11.30 0.71 -2.48
C VAL A 16 -9.85 0.22 -2.49
N ILE A 17 -9.09 0.72 -3.46
CA ILE A 17 -7.65 0.50 -3.58
C ILE A 17 -6.95 1.82 -3.27
N VAL A 18 -6.16 1.84 -2.20
CA VAL A 18 -5.34 3.01 -1.86
C VAL A 18 -4.15 3.03 -2.81
N TYR A 19 -3.92 4.17 -3.47
CA TYR A 19 -2.75 4.35 -4.32
C TYR A 19 -1.82 5.41 -3.73
N ASP A 20 -0.69 4.96 -3.20
CA ASP A 20 0.38 5.86 -2.79
C ASP A 20 1.29 6.19 -3.99
N ASN A 21 1.26 7.45 -4.40
CA ASN A 21 1.99 7.97 -5.56
C ASN A 21 2.54 9.37 -5.23
N PRO A 22 3.60 9.47 -4.41
CA PRO A 22 4.11 10.74 -3.89
C PRO A 22 4.69 11.64 -4.99
N SER A 23 5.11 11.06 -6.13
CA SER A 23 5.56 11.84 -7.29
C SER A 23 4.45 12.69 -7.93
N THR A 24 3.19 12.31 -7.73
CA THR A 24 2.03 13.05 -8.25
C THR A 24 1.30 13.81 -7.16
N THR A 25 1.19 13.24 -5.95
CA THR A 25 0.39 13.84 -4.86
C THR A 25 1.20 14.77 -3.97
N HIS A 26 2.53 14.69 -4.00
CA HIS A 26 3.44 15.35 -3.05
C HIS A 26 3.12 15.03 -1.57
N PHE A 27 2.45 13.91 -1.31
CA PHE A 27 2.12 13.43 0.02
C PHE A 27 2.87 12.12 0.27
N ASN A 28 3.57 12.03 1.40
CA ASN A 28 4.27 10.82 1.81
C ASN A 28 3.43 10.06 2.84
N PHE A 29 3.15 8.80 2.56
CA PHE A 29 2.55 7.88 3.52
C PHE A 29 3.63 7.36 4.47
N ASP A 30 3.27 7.20 5.74
CA ASP A 30 4.05 6.45 6.72
C ASP A 30 3.39 5.10 7.03
N ILE A 31 4.11 4.26 7.77
CA ILE A 31 3.64 2.92 8.13
C ILE A 31 2.36 2.98 8.97
N GLU A 32 2.26 3.93 9.90
CA GLU A 32 1.06 4.10 10.74
C GLU A 32 -0.17 4.42 9.87
N LEU A 33 -0.04 5.28 8.87
CA LEU A 33 -1.13 5.59 7.96
C LEU A 33 -1.53 4.38 7.12
N TYR A 34 -0.59 3.57 6.61
CA TYR A 34 -0.96 2.35 5.90
C TYR A 34 -1.71 1.36 6.79
N ALA A 35 -1.25 1.15 8.02
CA ALA A 35 -1.91 0.28 8.99
C ALA A 35 -3.36 0.73 9.22
N ARG A 36 -3.58 2.01 9.55
CA ARG A 36 -4.92 2.58 9.78
C ARG A 36 -5.82 2.56 8.55
N LEU A 37 -5.24 2.68 7.34
CA LEU A 37 -6.00 2.57 6.10
C LEU A 37 -6.42 1.13 5.80
N SER A 38 -5.60 0.14 6.19
CA SER A 38 -5.90 -1.27 6.02
C SER A 38 -7.04 -1.76 6.92
N GLU A 39 -7.29 -1.07 8.04
CA GLU A 39 -8.40 -1.36 8.96
C GLU A 39 -9.74 -0.82 8.47
N LEU A 40 -9.77 0.03 7.43
CA LEU A 40 -11.02 0.54 6.88
C LEU A 40 -11.77 -0.60 6.16
N PRO A 41 -13.05 -0.90 6.48
CA PRO A 41 -13.77 -2.06 5.95
C PRO A 41 -13.83 -2.15 4.41
N GLY A 42 -13.77 -1.02 3.72
CA GLY A 42 -13.81 -0.93 2.25
C GLY A 42 -12.46 -1.08 1.57
N THR A 43 -11.35 -0.94 2.29
CA THR A 43 -10.00 -1.06 1.70
C THR A 43 -9.70 -2.54 1.41
N LYS A 44 -9.24 -2.84 0.19
CA LYS A 44 -8.84 -4.20 -0.22
C LYS A 44 -7.42 -4.33 -0.74
N SER A 45 -6.78 -3.20 -1.03
CA SER A 45 -5.37 -3.20 -1.42
C SER A 45 -4.74 -1.84 -1.19
N ILE A 46 -3.43 -1.84 -0.96
CA ILE A 46 -2.58 -0.66 -0.95
C ILE A 46 -1.49 -0.87 -2.00
N LYS A 47 -1.42 0.05 -2.97
CA LYS A 47 -0.38 0.05 -4.00
C LYS A 47 0.72 1.04 -3.61
N ILE A 48 1.88 0.51 -3.22
CA ILE A 48 3.05 1.29 -2.79
C ILE A 48 3.90 1.77 -3.99
N PRO A 49 4.64 2.88 -3.84
CA PRO A 49 5.52 3.38 -4.90
C PRO A 49 6.84 2.58 -4.99
N PRO A 50 7.53 2.61 -6.15
CA PRO A 50 8.87 2.00 -6.30
C PRO A 50 9.88 2.42 -5.23
N GLY A 51 9.73 3.67 -4.74
CA GLY A 51 10.58 4.28 -3.74
C GLY A 51 10.27 3.91 -2.29
N PHE A 52 9.21 3.13 -2.00
CA PHE A 52 8.84 2.75 -0.63
C PHE A 52 9.97 2.00 0.09
N VAL A 53 10.65 1.10 -0.62
CA VAL A 53 11.75 0.34 -0.05
C VAL A 53 13.08 0.81 -0.61
N VAL A 54 13.82 1.52 0.22
CA VAL A 54 15.20 1.93 -0.04
C VAL A 54 16.11 1.03 0.80
N GLY A 55 16.97 0.23 0.17
CA GLY A 55 17.94 -0.61 0.88
C GLY A 55 18.22 -1.97 0.23
N GLU A 56 19.15 -2.72 0.84
CA GLU A 56 19.71 -3.95 0.26
C GLU A 56 18.74 -5.14 0.28
N ASN A 57 17.86 -5.24 1.28
CA ASN A 57 16.92 -6.36 1.42
C ASN A 57 15.46 -5.94 1.20
N PRO A 58 14.96 -6.03 -0.04
CA PRO A 58 13.59 -5.65 -0.36
C PRO A 58 12.53 -6.51 0.34
N GLY A 59 12.83 -7.78 0.59
CA GLY A 59 11.89 -8.73 1.19
C GLY A 59 11.66 -8.45 2.67
N ALA A 60 12.70 -8.08 3.41
CA ALA A 60 12.57 -7.73 4.83
C ALA A 60 11.66 -6.51 5.04
N ALA A 61 11.80 -5.48 4.20
CA ALA A 61 10.96 -4.29 4.27
C ALA A 61 9.49 -4.57 3.90
N ILE A 62 9.24 -5.40 2.87
CA ILE A 62 7.88 -5.80 2.51
C ILE A 62 7.27 -6.67 3.60
N ALA A 63 8.01 -7.62 4.17
CA ALA A 63 7.54 -8.45 5.26
C ALA A 63 7.19 -7.62 6.51
N ALA A 64 8.03 -6.63 6.85
CA ALA A 64 7.77 -5.71 7.95
C ALA A 64 6.51 -4.86 7.70
N LEU A 65 6.32 -4.35 6.48
CA LEU A 65 5.08 -3.65 6.13
C LEU A 65 3.86 -4.57 6.28
N LYS A 66 3.90 -5.78 5.69
CA LYS A 66 2.77 -6.71 5.74
C LYS A 66 2.41 -7.15 7.17
N ALA A 67 3.36 -7.15 8.11
CA ALA A 67 3.09 -7.44 9.51
C ALA A 67 2.22 -6.37 10.22
N GLU A 68 2.18 -5.15 9.69
CA GLU A 68 1.39 -4.03 10.21
C GLU A 68 0.05 -3.86 9.47
N ILE A 69 -0.21 -4.69 8.46
CA ILE A 69 -1.35 -4.56 7.55
C ILE A 69 -2.33 -5.69 7.82
N SER A 70 -3.62 -5.36 7.81
CA SER A 70 -4.69 -6.36 7.91
C SER A 70 -4.54 -7.47 6.86
N ASP A 71 -4.68 -8.73 7.27
CA ASP A 71 -4.52 -9.91 6.40
C ASP A 71 -5.44 -9.91 5.16
N ASP A 72 -6.57 -9.19 5.23
CA ASP A 72 -7.54 -9.05 4.14
C ASP A 72 -7.16 -7.97 3.11
N VAL A 73 -6.03 -7.27 3.31
CA VAL A 73 -5.56 -6.18 2.46
C VAL A 73 -4.25 -6.56 1.79
N SER A 74 -4.28 -6.62 0.46
CA SER A 74 -3.09 -6.94 -0.33
C SER A 74 -2.13 -5.74 -0.45
N ILE A 75 -0.83 -6.02 -0.53
CA ILE A 75 0.21 -5.02 -0.78
C ILE A 75 0.75 -5.16 -2.20
N GLY A 76 0.38 -4.21 -3.06
CA GLY A 76 0.80 -4.13 -4.44
C GLY A 76 1.94 -3.15 -4.70
N ILE A 77 2.63 -3.29 -5.82
CA ILE A 77 3.70 -2.39 -6.25
C ILE A 77 3.33 -1.62 -7.51
N SER A 78 3.65 -0.33 -7.59
CA SER A 78 3.60 0.43 -8.86
C SER A 78 4.98 0.53 -9.52
N GLY A 79 5.00 0.93 -10.81
CA GLY A 79 6.22 1.14 -11.57
C GLY A 79 6.82 -0.14 -12.15
N ASP A 80 6.73 -0.26 -13.46
CA ASP A 80 7.07 -1.46 -14.22
C ASP A 80 8.52 -1.90 -14.03
N GLY A 81 9.44 -0.93 -13.91
CA GLY A 81 10.86 -1.20 -13.68
C GLY A 81 11.17 -1.83 -12.31
N ALA A 82 10.26 -1.71 -11.33
CA ALA A 82 10.41 -2.31 -10.01
C ALA A 82 9.56 -3.58 -9.84
N ALA A 83 8.50 -3.75 -10.63
CA ALA A 83 7.46 -4.77 -10.44
C ALA A 83 8.01 -6.18 -10.21
N ALA A 84 8.80 -6.70 -11.15
CA ALA A 84 9.32 -8.07 -11.07
C ALA A 84 10.12 -8.33 -9.78
N ARG A 85 11.01 -7.41 -9.40
CA ARG A 85 11.83 -7.56 -8.18
C ARG A 85 10.97 -7.52 -6.91
N ARG A 86 9.89 -6.73 -6.92
CA ARG A 86 9.02 -6.53 -5.75
C ARG A 86 8.01 -7.65 -5.56
N LEU A 87 7.50 -8.21 -6.65
CA LEU A 87 6.73 -9.45 -6.63
C LEU A 87 7.56 -10.60 -6.04
N VAL A 88 8.81 -10.80 -6.52
CA VAL A 88 9.73 -11.80 -5.95
C VAL A 88 10.03 -11.54 -4.47
N ALA A 89 10.04 -10.28 -4.04
CA ALA A 89 10.28 -9.90 -2.66
C ALA A 89 9.03 -9.97 -1.74
N GLY A 90 7.86 -10.35 -2.27
CA GLY A 90 6.67 -10.63 -1.47
C GLY A 90 5.49 -9.66 -1.61
N CYS A 91 5.55 -8.71 -2.55
CA CYS A 91 4.35 -7.98 -2.97
C CYS A 91 3.36 -8.93 -3.65
N ASP A 92 2.07 -8.70 -3.42
CA ASP A 92 0.99 -9.59 -3.85
C ASP A 92 0.59 -9.36 -5.31
N LEU A 93 0.75 -8.13 -5.80
CA LEU A 93 0.39 -7.73 -7.17
C LEU A 93 1.25 -6.58 -7.69
N TRP A 94 1.22 -6.37 -9.01
CA TRP A 94 1.77 -5.22 -9.73
C TRP A 94 0.64 -4.43 -10.37
#